data_AF-A0A7Y2G5R8-F1
#
_entry.id   AF-A0A7Y2G5R8-F1
#
_cell.length_a   1.000
_cell.length_b   1.000
_cell.length_c   1.000
_cell.angle_alpha   90.00
_cell.angle_beta   90.00
_cell.angle_gamma   90.00
#
_symmetry.space_group_name_H-M   'P 1'
#
loop_
_entity.id
_entity.type
_entity.pdbx_description
1 polymer ?
#
loop_
_entity_poly.entity_id
_entity_poly.type
_entity_poly.pdbx_seq_one_letter_code
_entity_poly.pdbx_strand_id
1 'polypeptide(L)'
;MKHSRILLALSAAFAAFGAANAQESRRATVAQGDTLTLRAQPPEPTFRLNHRYRSRVTPAQRAAHIENLLQAAATHHLLAETESDFRIKKPQQIFQAVPQRRTQGRTVAPAPSGSLATRSGGAQSAAPISPNASIAANVDTFDLGLFEQNLIDAVKNQSIGYAYAITRNGQLVAHGADGDARTDTDGQIDQSSQKEMIIASMSKTITAAAMLHAMKANGVSINDSIVDYLPPGWAPGPNVEDITFRRLLTHRSQLDVPGTGLGGLPDGSSNPGVQPFSCCTQNGNTHAAIKQIVENGTAAIDNTPADDPHDYTNANYSLMRYLITHMTTEQGEIDDLAEIWPIGDVYGAIYAQYVQENVFSPAGILKLGPMPFETANTRTLLYDFNNPNGAGTVPGDWLDGVGANGWYLSAIDLARFVVHLRHTNVILDAPMRELMNDLFLGWLDPGVFAAHVDGAFGDYQGHGGDFIMTGCMINFPINVEGVVLVNSANGGFPTHICNSLKTAYDTAFN
;
A
#
# COMPACT_ATOMS: atom_id res chain seq x y z
N MET A 1 16.24 27.79 -27.83
CA MET A 1 17.27 28.03 -26.80
C MET A 1 16.94 27.47 -25.40
N LYS A 2 15.65 27.38 -24.97
CA LYS A 2 15.27 26.73 -23.70
C LYS A 2 15.42 25.18 -23.71
N HIS A 3 15.09 24.53 -24.82
CA HIS A 3 15.21 23.06 -24.97
C HIS A 3 16.65 22.51 -24.88
N SER A 4 17.66 23.25 -25.35
CA SER A 4 19.06 22.77 -25.33
C SER A 4 19.74 22.88 -23.96
N ARG A 5 19.22 23.70 -23.03
CA ARG A 5 19.77 23.82 -21.66
C ARG A 5 19.29 22.68 -20.76
N ILE A 6 18.09 22.16 -21.00
CA ILE A 6 17.51 21.00 -20.29
C ILE A 6 18.27 19.71 -20.63
N LEU A 7 18.57 19.48 -21.91
CA LEU A 7 19.37 18.32 -22.37
C LEU A 7 20.82 18.32 -21.86
N LEU A 8 21.43 19.50 -21.71
CA LEU A 8 22.79 19.62 -21.17
C LEU A 8 22.84 19.37 -19.64
N ALA A 9 21.79 19.79 -18.91
CA ALA A 9 21.65 19.53 -17.47
C ALA A 9 21.39 18.03 -17.18
N LEU A 10 20.55 17.38 -18.00
CA LEU A 10 20.26 15.93 -17.92
C LEU A 10 21.52 15.07 -18.09
N SER A 11 22.45 15.47 -18.97
CA SER A 11 23.69 14.71 -19.21
C SER A 11 24.72 14.87 -18.08
N ALA A 12 24.72 16.01 -17.39
CA ALA A 12 25.65 16.29 -16.28
C ALA A 12 25.23 15.62 -14.97
N ALA A 13 23.92 15.52 -14.70
CA ALA A 13 23.38 14.88 -13.50
C ALA A 13 23.62 13.35 -13.50
N PHE A 14 23.44 12.68 -14.64
CA PHE A 14 23.73 11.24 -14.79
C PHE A 14 25.23 10.92 -14.62
N ALA A 15 26.12 11.81 -15.08
CA ALA A 15 27.57 11.62 -14.94
C ALA A 15 28.07 11.82 -13.50
N ALA A 16 27.49 12.77 -12.77
CA ALA A 16 27.87 13.06 -11.38
C ALA A 16 27.47 11.91 -10.42
N PHE A 17 26.32 11.29 -10.65
CA PHE A 17 25.83 10.18 -9.81
C PHE A 17 26.57 8.86 -10.07
N GLY A 18 26.91 8.58 -11.34
CA GLY A 18 27.75 7.43 -11.70
C GLY A 18 29.18 7.53 -11.15
N ALA A 19 29.73 8.73 -11.04
CA ALA A 19 31.08 8.97 -10.53
C ALA A 19 31.17 8.86 -9.00
N ALA A 20 30.18 9.37 -8.26
CA ALA A 20 30.15 9.30 -6.80
C ALA A 20 30.05 7.86 -6.27
N ASN A 21 29.18 7.04 -6.89
CA ASN A 21 29.01 5.62 -6.51
C ASN A 21 30.18 4.73 -6.97
N ALA A 22 30.87 5.09 -8.06
CA ALA A 22 32.08 4.39 -8.53
C ALA A 22 33.32 4.69 -7.68
N GLN A 23 33.31 5.76 -6.89
CA GLN A 23 34.40 6.14 -5.98
C GLN A 23 34.26 5.48 -4.59
N GLU A 24 33.03 5.27 -4.11
CA GLU A 24 32.78 4.53 -2.86
C GLU A 24 32.97 3.02 -3.02
N SER A 25 32.58 2.44 -4.17
CA SER A 25 32.80 1.01 -4.45
C SER A 25 34.29 0.66 -4.65
N ARG A 26 35.14 1.61 -5.08
CA ARG A 26 36.59 1.41 -5.24
C ARG A 26 37.39 1.47 -3.95
N ARG A 27 36.83 1.99 -2.85
CA ARG A 27 37.49 1.97 -1.53
C ARG A 27 37.38 0.63 -0.80
N ALA A 28 36.59 -0.31 -1.32
CA ALA A 28 36.35 -1.61 -0.71
C ALA A 28 37.28 -2.75 -1.20
N THR A 29 38.20 -2.51 -2.13
CA THR A 29 38.91 -3.62 -2.79
C THR A 29 40.41 -3.37 -2.98
N VAL A 30 41.25 -3.68 -1.98
CA VAL A 30 42.65 -4.13 -2.19
C VAL A 30 43.12 -5.00 -1.01
N ALA A 31 43.21 -6.31 -1.21
CA ALA A 31 44.37 -7.15 -0.85
C ALA A 31 44.20 -8.54 -1.51
N GLN A 32 45.19 -8.90 -2.35
CA GLN A 32 45.27 -10.06 -3.24
C GLN A 32 45.53 -11.41 -2.53
N GLY A 33 45.21 -12.52 -3.23
CA GLY A 33 46.07 -13.72 -3.20
C GLY A 33 45.40 -15.09 -3.30
N ASP A 34 45.32 -15.62 -4.52
CA ASP A 34 45.41 -17.03 -4.95
C ASP A 34 44.29 -18.10 -4.78
N THR A 35 44.10 -18.76 -5.94
CA THR A 35 43.58 -20.12 -6.24
C THR A 35 42.07 -20.41 -6.23
N LEU A 36 41.54 -20.61 -7.45
CA LEU A 36 40.23 -21.18 -7.78
C LEU A 36 40.01 -22.56 -7.14
N THR A 37 38.93 -22.69 -6.37
CA THR A 37 38.16 -23.93 -6.23
C THR A 37 36.67 -23.61 -6.19
N LEU A 38 35.90 -24.29 -7.03
CA LEU A 38 34.43 -24.23 -7.11
C LEU A 38 33.80 -24.54 -5.75
N ARG A 39 33.07 -23.60 -5.14
CA ARG A 39 32.11 -23.89 -4.07
C ARG A 39 31.09 -22.75 -3.84
N ALA A 40 29.82 -23.16 -3.84
CA ALA A 40 28.62 -22.63 -3.19
C ALA A 40 28.22 -21.15 -3.45
N GLN A 41 26.92 -20.98 -3.70
CA GLN A 41 26.20 -19.71 -3.80
C GLN A 41 26.48 -18.78 -2.60
N PRO A 42 26.46 -17.45 -2.78
CA PRO A 42 26.64 -16.50 -1.67
C PRO A 42 25.45 -16.56 -0.69
N PRO A 43 25.65 -16.19 0.59
CA PRO A 43 24.67 -16.39 1.63
C PRO A 43 23.45 -15.47 1.49
N GLU A 44 22.31 -16.01 1.91
CA GLU A 44 21.00 -15.38 2.04
C GLU A 44 21.03 -13.97 2.67
N PRO A 45 20.14 -13.05 2.25
CA PRO A 45 20.01 -11.74 2.86
C PRO A 45 19.35 -11.85 4.25
N THR A 46 20.15 -12.06 5.30
CA THR A 46 19.66 -11.88 6.67
C THR A 46 19.42 -10.39 6.95
N PHE A 47 18.19 -10.04 7.33
CA PHE A 47 17.87 -8.74 7.91
C PHE A 47 18.49 -8.58 9.31
N ARG A 48 19.79 -8.31 9.37
CA ARG A 48 20.40 -7.88 10.64
C ARG A 48 19.97 -6.44 10.88
N LEU A 49 19.19 -6.22 11.94
CA LEU A 49 18.83 -4.91 12.49
C LEU A 49 20.12 -4.16 12.88
N ASN A 50 20.73 -3.46 11.92
CA ASN A 50 21.88 -2.60 12.17
C ASN A 50 21.37 -1.23 12.65
N HIS A 51 21.36 -1.01 13.96
CA HIS A 51 20.96 0.24 14.62
C HIS A 51 21.89 1.45 14.38
N ARG A 52 22.75 1.43 13.36
CA ARG A 52 23.78 2.46 13.12
C ARG A 52 23.64 3.13 11.76
N TYR A 53 22.50 3.74 11.47
CA TYR A 53 22.42 4.78 10.43
C TYR A 53 21.37 5.83 10.84
N ARG A 54 21.84 6.92 11.45
CA ARG A 54 21.12 8.19 11.52
C ARG A 54 22.10 9.30 11.16
N SER A 55 22.52 9.35 9.90
CA SER A 55 22.94 10.65 9.36
C SER A 55 21.66 11.45 9.16
N ARG A 56 21.47 12.54 9.92
CA ARG A 56 20.37 13.47 9.65
C ARG A 56 20.53 13.96 8.20
N VAL A 57 19.47 13.85 7.40
CA VAL A 57 19.44 14.42 6.06
C VAL A 57 19.60 15.93 6.20
N THR A 58 20.55 16.50 5.48
CA THR A 58 20.74 17.97 5.51
C THR A 58 19.63 18.65 4.71
N PRO A 59 19.29 19.92 5.00
CA PRO A 59 18.33 20.67 4.20
C PRO A 59 18.66 20.67 2.70
N ALA A 60 19.94 20.73 2.34
CA ALA A 60 20.40 20.65 0.95
C ALA A 60 20.12 19.28 0.29
N GLN A 61 20.30 18.18 1.03
CA GLN A 61 19.97 16.84 0.53
C GLN A 61 18.46 16.63 0.37
N ARG A 62 17.67 17.21 1.29
CA ARG A 62 16.20 17.24 1.20
C ARG A 62 15.74 17.97 -0.06
N ALA A 63 16.22 19.20 -0.27
CA ALA A 63 15.89 20.00 -1.45
C ALA A 63 16.28 19.28 -2.76
N ALA A 64 17.50 18.71 -2.81
CA ALA A 64 17.95 17.95 -3.98
C ALA A 64 17.07 16.72 -4.26
N HIS A 65 16.58 16.04 -3.22
CA HIS A 65 15.67 14.90 -3.41
C HIS A 65 14.31 15.36 -3.96
N ILE A 66 13.75 16.45 -3.43
CA ILE A 66 12.50 17.04 -3.93
C ILE A 66 12.64 17.44 -5.40
N GLU A 67 13.73 18.11 -5.79
CA GLU A 67 13.99 18.47 -7.18
C GLU A 67 14.10 17.24 -8.09
N ASN A 68 14.76 16.17 -7.64
CA ASN A 68 14.88 14.93 -8.40
C ASN A 68 13.51 14.26 -8.62
N LEU A 69 12.65 14.24 -7.60
CA LEU A 69 11.28 13.75 -7.69
C LEU A 69 10.48 14.51 -8.75
N LEU A 70 10.56 15.85 -8.74
CA LEU A 70 9.86 16.72 -9.67
C LEU A 70 10.37 16.56 -11.12
N GLN A 71 11.68 16.43 -11.29
CA GLN A 71 12.29 16.15 -12.60
C GLN A 71 11.90 14.77 -13.15
N ALA A 72 11.85 13.75 -12.28
CA ALA A 72 11.41 12.42 -12.65
C ALA A 72 9.95 12.45 -13.11
N ALA A 73 9.06 13.09 -12.35
CA ALA A 73 7.64 13.23 -12.71
C ALA A 73 7.45 13.94 -14.06
N ALA A 74 8.14 15.06 -14.30
CA ALA A 74 8.10 15.73 -15.59
C ALA A 74 8.59 14.85 -16.75
N THR A 75 9.60 14.00 -16.52
CA THR A 75 10.06 13.03 -17.51
C THR A 75 9.00 11.96 -17.79
N HIS A 76 8.36 11.45 -16.75
CA HIS A 76 7.28 10.47 -16.87
C HIS A 76 6.07 11.04 -17.62
N HIS A 77 5.66 12.27 -17.34
CA HIS A 77 4.59 12.96 -18.06
C HIS A 77 4.89 13.10 -19.56
N LEU A 78 6.10 13.54 -19.91
CA LEU A 78 6.52 13.65 -21.32
C LEU A 78 6.53 12.28 -22.04
N LEU A 79 7.00 11.23 -21.37
CA LEU A 79 7.00 9.88 -21.94
C LEU A 79 5.58 9.36 -22.16
N ALA A 80 4.67 9.57 -21.20
CA ALA A 80 3.28 9.16 -21.30
C ALA A 80 2.55 9.82 -22.48
N GLU A 81 2.79 11.12 -22.73
CA GLU A 81 2.26 11.83 -23.90
C GLU A 81 2.75 11.18 -25.21
N THR A 82 4.04 10.88 -25.30
CA THR A 82 4.62 10.26 -26.52
C THR A 82 4.14 8.82 -26.76
N GLU A 83 3.92 8.04 -25.71
CA GLU A 83 3.38 6.68 -25.83
C GLU A 83 1.91 6.68 -26.24
N SER A 84 1.12 7.66 -25.78
CA SER A 84 -0.28 7.83 -26.17
C SER A 84 -0.42 8.15 -27.68
N ASP A 85 0.43 9.03 -28.21
CA ASP A 85 0.51 9.37 -29.63
C ASP A 85 0.91 8.18 -30.52
N PHE A 86 1.71 7.26 -29.98
CA PHE A 86 2.13 6.06 -30.70
C PHE A 86 1.00 5.00 -30.74
N ARG A 87 0.18 4.91 -29.69
CA ARG A 87 -0.99 4.00 -29.63
C ARG A 87 -2.14 4.45 -30.52
N ILE A 88 -2.36 5.76 -30.70
CA ILE A 88 -3.41 6.30 -31.60
C ILE A 88 -3.10 5.98 -33.08
N LYS A 89 -1.83 5.71 -33.44
CA LYS A 89 -1.41 5.47 -34.84
C LYS A 89 -1.45 4.00 -35.30
N LYS A 90 -1.89 3.03 -34.48
CA LYS A 90 -2.14 1.66 -34.95
C LYS A 90 -3.58 1.52 -35.47
N PRO A 91 -3.82 1.00 -36.69
CA PRO A 91 -5.17 0.88 -37.24
C PRO A 91 -5.98 -0.15 -36.45
N GLN A 92 -7.10 0.30 -35.87
CA GLN A 92 -8.10 -0.57 -35.23
C GLN A 92 -8.70 -1.52 -36.29
N GLN A 93 -8.46 -2.82 -36.15
CA GLN A 93 -9.21 -3.83 -36.90
C GLN A 93 -10.58 -4.03 -36.25
N ILE A 94 -11.62 -3.75 -37.03
CA ILE A 94 -13.03 -3.88 -36.67
C ILE A 94 -13.40 -5.38 -36.67
N PHE A 95 -13.79 -5.93 -35.52
CA PHE A 95 -14.53 -7.21 -35.45
C PHE A 95 -15.95 -6.96 -34.95
N GLN A 96 -16.93 -7.34 -35.78
CA GLN A 96 -18.35 -7.22 -35.52
C GLN A 96 -18.83 -8.31 -34.56
N ALA A 97 -19.64 -7.93 -33.56
CA ALA A 97 -20.25 -8.83 -32.60
C ALA A 97 -21.41 -9.65 -33.19
N VAL A 98 -21.44 -10.95 -32.90
CA VAL A 98 -22.56 -11.87 -33.19
C VAL A 98 -23.42 -12.04 -31.92
N PRO A 99 -24.75 -11.90 -31.96
CA PRO A 99 -25.59 -11.96 -30.76
C PRO A 99 -26.02 -13.41 -30.43
N GLN A 100 -25.80 -13.84 -29.17
CA GLN A 100 -26.33 -15.09 -28.62
C GLN A 100 -27.67 -14.86 -27.90
N ARG A 101 -28.63 -15.76 -28.16
CA ARG A 101 -30.02 -15.70 -27.68
C ARG A 101 -30.16 -16.21 -26.24
N ARG A 102 -30.99 -15.52 -25.46
CA ARG A 102 -31.55 -15.96 -24.16
C ARG A 102 -32.57 -17.08 -24.35
N THR A 103 -32.56 -18.05 -23.44
CA THR A 103 -33.73 -18.88 -23.11
C THR A 103 -33.99 -18.85 -21.61
N GLN A 104 -35.24 -18.53 -21.25
CA GLN A 104 -35.78 -18.56 -19.89
C GLN A 104 -36.24 -19.97 -19.50
N GLY A 105 -36.12 -20.32 -18.22
CA GLY A 105 -36.79 -21.47 -17.60
C GLY A 105 -37.09 -21.16 -16.13
N ARG A 106 -38.34 -21.40 -15.71
CA ARG A 106 -39.00 -20.88 -14.51
C ARG A 106 -39.26 -22.03 -13.51
N THR A 107 -38.90 -21.81 -12.23
CA THR A 107 -39.44 -22.34 -10.94
C THR A 107 -39.86 -23.81 -10.75
N VAL A 108 -39.59 -24.38 -9.56
CA VAL A 108 -40.58 -24.78 -8.52
C VAL A 108 -39.88 -25.54 -7.36
N ALA A 109 -40.21 -25.19 -6.11
CA ALA A 109 -39.86 -25.91 -4.87
C ALA A 109 -40.87 -27.05 -4.56
N PRO A 110 -40.56 -28.01 -3.67
CA PRO A 110 -41.15 -27.93 -2.32
C PRO A 110 -40.31 -28.57 -1.17
N ALA A 111 -40.65 -28.20 0.08
CA ALA A 111 -40.28 -28.90 1.32
C ALA A 111 -41.28 -30.06 1.63
N PRO A 112 -41.00 -30.98 2.58
CA PRO A 112 -41.47 -30.72 3.96
C PRO A 112 -40.65 -31.33 5.14
N SER A 113 -40.78 -30.64 6.29
CA SER A 113 -41.05 -31.11 7.66
C SER A 113 -40.29 -32.28 8.32
N GLY A 114 -39.74 -32.01 9.53
CA GLY A 114 -39.31 -33.04 10.48
C GLY A 114 -38.90 -32.54 11.88
N SER A 115 -39.89 -32.38 12.77
CA SER A 115 -39.90 -32.62 14.24
C SER A 115 -38.75 -32.11 15.14
N LEU A 116 -39.08 -31.09 15.95
CA LEU A 116 -38.42 -30.77 17.24
C LEU A 116 -38.80 -31.80 18.32
N ALA A 117 -37.79 -32.40 18.96
CA ALA A 117 -37.95 -33.12 20.22
C ALA A 117 -37.16 -32.39 21.31
N THR A 118 -37.90 -31.90 22.31
CA THR A 118 -37.41 -31.36 23.57
C THR A 118 -36.87 -32.48 24.45
N ARG A 119 -35.74 -32.26 25.13
CA ARG A 119 -35.36 -33.05 26.30
C ARG A 119 -34.81 -32.18 27.41
N SER A 120 -35.51 -32.25 28.54
CA SER A 120 -35.28 -31.60 29.82
C SER A 120 -34.14 -32.26 30.60
N GLY A 121 -33.66 -31.53 31.61
CA GLY A 121 -32.42 -31.79 32.32
C GLY A 121 -32.36 -33.05 33.18
N GLY A 122 -31.12 -33.46 33.43
CA GLY A 122 -30.73 -34.42 34.46
C GLY A 122 -29.34 -34.05 34.95
N ALA A 123 -29.25 -33.45 36.13
CA ALA A 123 -27.99 -33.20 36.82
C ALA A 123 -27.35 -34.54 37.19
N GLN A 124 -26.20 -34.85 36.60
CA GLN A 124 -25.32 -35.93 37.06
C GLN A 124 -24.18 -35.30 37.85
N SER A 125 -24.03 -35.73 39.10
CA SER A 125 -22.94 -35.34 39.99
C SER A 125 -21.60 -35.73 39.39
N ALA A 126 -20.69 -34.75 39.26
CA ALA A 126 -19.31 -34.98 38.85
C ALA A 126 -18.60 -35.91 39.85
N ALA A 127 -17.97 -36.97 39.33
CA ALA A 127 -17.03 -37.78 40.10
C ALA A 127 -15.79 -36.94 40.48
N PRO A 128 -15.17 -37.19 41.65
CA PRO A 128 -13.99 -36.43 42.07
C PRO A 128 -12.82 -36.65 41.11
N ILE A 129 -12.23 -35.55 40.64
CA ILE A 129 -11.06 -35.55 39.78
C ILE A 129 -9.86 -36.05 40.60
N SER A 130 -9.23 -37.15 40.17
CA SER A 130 -8.00 -37.66 40.77
C SER A 130 -6.88 -36.61 40.69
N PRO A 131 -6.04 -36.39 41.74
CA PRO A 131 -5.05 -35.31 41.77
C PRO A 131 -3.88 -35.44 40.77
N ASN A 132 -3.85 -36.50 39.95
CA ASN A 132 -2.74 -36.84 39.07
C ASN A 132 -3.17 -37.06 37.60
N ALA A 133 -4.25 -36.42 37.16
CA ALA A 133 -4.45 -36.25 35.72
C ALA A 133 -3.48 -35.15 35.26
N SER A 134 -2.37 -35.55 34.62
CA SER A 134 -1.54 -34.62 33.87
C SER A 134 -2.43 -33.94 32.83
N ILE A 135 -2.67 -32.64 32.98
CA ILE A 135 -3.20 -31.82 31.90
C ILE A 135 -2.08 -31.77 30.86
N ALA A 136 -2.08 -32.72 29.93
CA ALA A 136 -1.36 -32.54 28.69
C ALA A 136 -2.09 -31.39 27.99
N ALA A 137 -1.57 -30.18 28.14
CA ALA A 137 -1.97 -29.09 27.28
C ALA A 137 -1.53 -29.50 25.87
N ASN A 138 -2.49 -29.89 25.02
CA ASN A 138 -2.30 -29.80 23.58
C ASN A 138 -2.14 -28.31 23.29
N VAL A 139 -0.91 -27.81 23.38
CA VAL A 139 -0.59 -26.46 22.93
C VAL A 139 -0.28 -26.63 21.46
N ASP A 140 -1.24 -26.27 20.60
CA ASP A 140 -1.01 -26.33 19.17
C ASP A 140 0.25 -25.52 18.87
N THR A 141 1.24 -26.14 18.22
CA THR A 141 2.55 -25.54 17.98
C THR A 141 2.56 -24.90 16.61
N PHE A 142 2.87 -23.61 16.54
CA PHE A 142 3.01 -22.90 15.28
C PHE A 142 4.13 -23.50 14.42
N ASP A 143 3.76 -23.91 13.20
CA ASP A 143 4.63 -24.48 12.18
C ASP A 143 4.85 -23.47 11.05
N LEU A 144 6.06 -22.89 11.00
CA LEU A 144 6.42 -21.91 9.98
C LEU A 144 6.38 -22.50 8.56
N GLY A 145 6.82 -23.75 8.39
CA GLY A 145 6.84 -24.40 7.07
C GLY A 145 5.43 -24.68 6.58
N LEU A 146 4.52 -25.06 7.48
CA LEU A 146 3.10 -25.21 7.16
C LEU A 146 2.46 -23.87 6.82
N PHE A 147 2.78 -22.78 7.53
CA PHE A 147 2.29 -21.44 7.17
C PHE A 147 2.71 -21.05 5.75
N GLU A 148 4.00 -21.15 5.45
CA GLU A 148 4.55 -20.84 4.12
C GLU A 148 3.88 -21.69 3.03
N GLN A 149 3.77 -23.00 3.24
CA GLN A 149 3.15 -23.91 2.29
C GLN A 149 1.65 -23.59 2.07
N ASN A 150 0.91 -23.33 3.15
CA ASN A 150 -0.51 -22.96 3.05
C ASN A 150 -0.69 -21.65 2.25
N LEU A 151 0.21 -20.67 2.44
CA LEU A 151 0.18 -19.41 1.71
C LEU A 151 0.43 -19.64 0.22
N ILE A 152 1.47 -20.41 -0.12
CA ILE A 152 1.80 -20.78 -1.50
C ILE A 152 0.61 -21.47 -2.18
N ASP A 153 0.00 -22.45 -1.50
CA ASP A 153 -1.13 -23.21 -2.04
C ASP A 153 -2.36 -22.33 -2.28
N ALA A 154 -2.56 -21.30 -1.45
CA ALA A 154 -3.66 -20.35 -1.59
C ALA A 154 -3.50 -19.40 -2.78
N VAL A 155 -2.29 -19.20 -3.32
CA VAL A 155 -2.04 -18.19 -4.38
C VAL A 155 -1.55 -18.75 -5.71
N LYS A 156 -0.77 -19.84 -5.72
CA LYS A 156 -0.03 -20.30 -6.91
C LYS A 156 -0.86 -20.58 -8.17
N ASN A 157 -2.12 -20.95 -8.01
CA ASN A 157 -3.03 -21.26 -9.13
C ASN A 157 -4.10 -20.19 -9.35
N GLN A 158 -3.95 -19.01 -8.74
CA GLN A 158 -4.88 -17.89 -8.79
C GLN A 158 -4.17 -16.58 -9.17
N SER A 159 -2.95 -16.67 -9.67
CA SER A 159 -2.07 -15.53 -9.98
C SER A 159 -1.33 -15.74 -11.29
N ILE A 160 -1.04 -14.65 -12.01
CA ILE A 160 -0.03 -14.67 -13.08
C ILE A 160 1.38 -14.80 -12.48
N GLY A 161 1.68 -13.99 -11.48
CA GLY A 161 2.84 -14.11 -10.62
C GLY A 161 2.54 -13.61 -9.22
N TYR A 162 3.23 -14.16 -8.23
CA TYR A 162 3.10 -13.74 -6.85
C TYR A 162 4.46 -13.68 -6.15
N ALA A 163 4.50 -12.90 -5.08
CA ALA A 163 5.64 -12.76 -4.20
C ALA A 163 5.16 -12.68 -2.76
N TYR A 164 5.92 -13.27 -1.84
CA TYR A 164 5.61 -13.21 -0.41
C TYR A 164 6.87 -13.05 0.44
N ALA A 165 6.65 -12.61 1.67
CA ALA A 165 7.65 -12.56 2.72
C ALA A 165 6.97 -12.84 4.08
N ILE A 166 7.62 -13.64 4.90
CA ILE A 166 7.20 -13.99 6.25
C ILE A 166 8.33 -13.65 7.21
N THR A 167 7.99 -12.90 8.23
CA THR A 167 8.92 -12.53 9.29
C THR A 167 8.46 -13.08 10.62
N ARG A 168 9.42 -13.38 11.50
CA ARG A 168 9.16 -13.80 12.88
C ARG A 168 10.17 -13.18 13.82
N ASN A 169 9.70 -12.59 14.92
CA ASN A 169 10.52 -11.87 15.90
C ASN A 169 11.43 -10.82 15.23
N GLY A 170 10.87 -10.10 14.26
CA GLY A 170 11.57 -9.05 13.52
C GLY A 170 12.69 -9.53 12.59
N GLN A 171 12.70 -10.81 12.21
CA GLN A 171 13.64 -11.39 11.25
C GLN A 171 12.88 -11.99 10.07
N LEU A 172 13.40 -11.82 8.84
CA LEU A 172 12.90 -12.55 7.68
C LEU A 172 13.22 -14.03 7.83
N VAL A 173 12.20 -14.88 7.84
CA VAL A 173 12.34 -16.32 8.08
C VAL A 173 11.91 -17.17 6.88
N ALA A 174 11.11 -16.60 5.98
CA ALA A 174 10.73 -17.20 4.71
C ALA A 174 10.38 -16.11 3.70
N HIS A 175 10.69 -16.33 2.43
CA HIS A 175 10.28 -15.47 1.33
C HIS A 175 10.40 -16.22 0.01
N GLY A 176 9.55 -15.87 -0.94
CA GLY A 176 9.54 -16.54 -2.22
C GLY A 176 8.68 -15.84 -3.25
N ALA A 177 8.67 -16.39 -4.43
CA ALA A 177 7.86 -15.96 -5.56
C ALA A 177 7.77 -17.10 -6.56
N ASP A 178 6.74 -17.05 -7.39
CA ASP A 178 6.58 -17.95 -8.54
C ASP A 178 5.70 -17.27 -9.60
N GLY A 179 5.70 -17.82 -10.81
CA GLY A 179 5.03 -17.25 -11.98
C GLY A 179 5.76 -16.03 -12.57
N ASP A 180 5.02 -15.23 -13.33
CA ASP A 180 5.59 -14.21 -14.21
C ASP A 180 5.41 -12.80 -13.64
N ALA A 181 6.49 -12.02 -13.57
CA ALA A 181 6.41 -10.56 -13.45
C ALA A 181 6.06 -9.90 -14.79
N ARG A 182 6.44 -10.54 -15.89
CA ARG A 182 6.04 -10.20 -17.25
C ARG A 182 5.79 -11.51 -17.99
N THR A 183 4.66 -11.64 -18.67
CA THR A 183 4.34 -12.85 -19.44
C THR A 183 5.12 -12.87 -20.77
N ASP A 184 5.07 -14.00 -21.48
CA ASP A 184 5.65 -14.15 -22.84
C ASP A 184 5.25 -13.03 -23.80
N THR A 185 4.02 -12.51 -23.66
CA THR A 185 3.48 -11.43 -24.52
C THR A 185 4.28 -10.13 -24.38
N ASP A 186 4.88 -9.90 -23.22
CA ASP A 186 5.60 -8.66 -22.89
C ASP A 186 7.13 -8.85 -22.85
N GLY A 187 7.63 -10.05 -23.17
CA GLY A 187 9.01 -10.43 -22.94
C GLY A 187 9.17 -10.95 -21.52
N GLN A 188 9.10 -12.28 -21.41
CA GLN A 188 8.96 -13.01 -20.15
C GLN A 188 10.06 -12.66 -19.15
N ILE A 189 9.63 -12.45 -17.90
CA ILE A 189 10.51 -12.25 -16.74
C ILE A 189 9.86 -12.94 -15.55
N ASP A 190 10.61 -13.83 -14.91
CA ASP A 190 10.19 -14.51 -13.68
C ASP A 190 9.90 -13.50 -12.56
N GLN A 191 8.88 -13.80 -11.76
CA GLN A 191 8.59 -13.04 -10.56
C GLN A 191 9.68 -13.27 -9.49
N SER A 192 9.90 -12.26 -8.63
CA SER A 192 10.75 -12.43 -7.46
C SER A 192 10.23 -11.62 -6.27
N SER A 193 10.57 -12.05 -5.05
CA SER A 193 10.22 -11.33 -3.82
C SER A 193 10.84 -9.93 -3.72
N GLN A 194 11.79 -9.60 -4.59
CA GLN A 194 12.46 -8.29 -4.68
C GLN A 194 11.93 -7.41 -5.81
N LYS A 195 11.12 -7.94 -6.73
CA LYS A 195 10.50 -7.10 -7.75
C LYS A 195 9.39 -6.29 -7.12
N GLU A 196 9.32 -5.03 -7.52
CA GLU A 196 8.29 -4.14 -7.02
C GLU A 196 7.07 -4.15 -7.93
N MET A 197 5.95 -3.76 -7.34
CA MET A 197 4.73 -3.38 -8.04
C MET A 197 4.00 -2.33 -7.19
N ILE A 198 3.04 -1.63 -7.79
CA ILE A 198 2.17 -0.74 -7.01
C ILE A 198 1.49 -1.53 -5.90
N ILE A 199 1.39 -0.98 -4.70
CA ILE A 199 0.81 -1.67 -3.53
C ILE A 199 -0.61 -1.18 -3.18
N ALA A 200 -1.19 -0.35 -4.04
CA ALA A 200 -2.52 0.23 -3.88
C ALA A 200 -2.73 0.73 -2.42
N SER A 201 -3.82 0.30 -1.77
CA SER A 201 -4.26 0.84 -0.49
C SER A 201 -3.40 0.49 0.71
N MET A 202 -2.45 -0.45 0.59
CA MET A 202 -1.41 -0.64 1.62
C MET A 202 -0.57 0.65 1.83
N SER A 203 -0.59 1.57 0.85
CA SER A 203 -0.02 2.92 0.98
C SER A 203 -0.59 3.71 2.16
N LYS A 204 -1.84 3.45 2.59
CA LYS A 204 -2.49 4.15 3.70
C LYS A 204 -1.77 3.94 5.01
N THR A 205 -1.32 2.72 5.29
CA THR A 205 -0.57 2.42 6.50
C THR A 205 0.77 3.16 6.55
N ILE A 206 1.44 3.30 5.39
CA ILE A 206 2.68 4.08 5.25
C ILE A 206 2.39 5.56 5.53
N THR A 207 1.33 6.10 4.93
CA THR A 207 0.88 7.48 5.14
C THR A 207 0.47 7.74 6.59
N ALA A 208 -0.22 6.80 7.24
CA ALA A 208 -0.58 6.90 8.66
C ALA A 208 0.67 6.96 9.54
N ALA A 209 1.66 6.08 9.29
CA ALA A 209 2.92 6.11 10.03
C ALA A 209 3.66 7.45 9.84
N ALA A 210 3.71 7.97 8.61
CA ALA A 210 4.32 9.27 8.34
C ALA A 210 3.58 10.43 9.02
N MET A 211 2.25 10.43 8.97
CA MET A 211 1.41 11.43 9.62
C MET A 211 1.60 11.43 11.14
N LEU A 212 1.49 10.27 11.78
CA LEU A 212 1.69 10.13 13.22
C LEU A 212 3.11 10.55 13.66
N HIS A 213 4.13 10.28 12.83
CA HIS A 213 5.49 10.80 13.04
C HIS A 213 5.54 12.34 12.98
N ALA A 214 4.93 12.95 11.95
CA ALA A 214 4.89 14.41 11.78
C ALA A 214 4.14 15.11 12.91
N MET A 215 2.99 14.56 13.32
CA MET A 215 2.19 15.06 14.42
C MET A 215 2.98 15.04 15.73
N LYS A 216 3.65 13.91 16.03
CA LYS A 216 4.48 13.77 17.22
C LYS A 216 5.60 14.80 17.25
N ALA A 217 6.29 15.00 16.13
CA ALA A 217 7.39 15.95 16.01
C ALA A 217 6.94 17.41 16.24
N ASN A 218 5.68 17.72 15.92
CA ASN A 218 5.10 19.06 16.03
C ASN A 218 4.17 19.24 17.23
N GLY A 219 4.05 18.25 18.11
CA GLY A 219 3.20 18.34 19.30
C GLY A 219 1.68 18.35 19.01
N VAL A 220 1.27 17.82 17.87
CA VAL A 220 -0.12 17.77 17.41
C VAL A 220 -0.81 16.50 17.92
N SER A 221 -2.05 16.63 18.40
CA SER A 221 -2.89 15.54 18.87
C SER A 221 -3.77 14.99 17.75
N ILE A 222 -4.10 13.69 17.81
CA ILE A 222 -5.06 13.10 16.87
C ILE A 222 -6.47 13.70 16.97
N ASN A 223 -6.78 14.38 18.07
CA ASN A 223 -8.08 15.03 18.27
C ASN A 223 -8.09 16.51 17.84
N ASP A 224 -6.96 17.05 17.38
CA ASP A 224 -6.92 18.41 16.86
C ASP A 224 -7.60 18.48 15.49
N SER A 225 -8.18 19.65 15.18
CA SER A 225 -8.75 19.93 13.85
C SER A 225 -7.65 19.98 12.78
N ILE A 226 -7.98 19.55 11.57
CA ILE A 226 -7.06 19.59 10.43
C ILE A 226 -7.00 20.98 9.76
N VAL A 227 -7.94 21.88 10.09
CA VAL A 227 -8.17 23.11 9.31
C VAL A 227 -6.95 24.04 9.28
N ASP A 228 -6.20 24.09 10.38
CA ASP A 228 -4.99 24.92 10.50
C ASP A 228 -3.79 24.39 9.69
N TYR A 229 -3.91 23.17 9.15
CA TYR A 229 -2.87 22.48 8.38
C TYR A 229 -3.24 22.33 6.90
N LEU A 230 -4.38 22.88 6.48
CA LEU A 230 -4.77 22.93 5.06
C LEU A 230 -3.92 23.96 4.30
N PRO A 231 -3.71 23.78 2.98
CA PRO A 231 -3.01 24.76 2.17
C PRO A 231 -3.60 26.18 2.28
N PRO A 232 -2.75 27.20 2.48
CA PRO A 232 -3.18 28.59 2.42
C PRO A 232 -3.89 28.89 1.11
N GLY A 233 -5.08 29.47 1.19
CA GLY A 233 -5.92 29.78 0.03
C GLY A 233 -6.91 28.69 -0.37
N TRP A 234 -6.91 27.53 0.29
CA TRP A 234 -8.08 26.64 0.23
C TRP A 234 -9.21 27.24 1.06
N ALA A 235 -10.43 27.23 0.51
CA ALA A 235 -11.63 27.71 1.19
C ALA A 235 -12.43 26.49 1.69
N PRO A 236 -12.17 25.99 2.92
CA PRO A 236 -12.85 24.80 3.42
C PRO A 236 -14.37 25.00 3.40
N GLY A 237 -15.08 23.99 2.89
CA GLY A 237 -16.54 23.96 2.88
C GLY A 237 -17.11 23.68 4.26
N PRO A 238 -18.45 23.59 4.38
CA PRO A 238 -19.13 23.37 5.65
C PRO A 238 -18.59 22.15 6.43
N ASN A 239 -18.43 22.30 7.74
CA ASN A 239 -18.07 21.25 8.71
C ASN A 239 -16.65 20.67 8.55
N VAL A 240 -15.81 21.20 7.65
CA VAL A 240 -14.40 20.77 7.55
C VAL A 240 -13.61 21.14 8.80
N GLU A 241 -13.99 22.24 9.45
CA GLU A 241 -13.44 22.69 10.73
C GLU A 241 -13.60 21.65 11.85
N ASP A 242 -14.60 20.78 11.76
CA ASP A 242 -14.85 19.70 12.72
C ASP A 242 -14.05 18.43 12.40
N ILE A 243 -13.42 18.32 11.23
CA ILE A 243 -12.62 17.15 10.88
C ILE A 243 -11.33 17.16 11.69
N THR A 244 -11.12 16.10 12.48
CA THR A 244 -9.88 15.87 13.22
C THR A 244 -8.97 14.88 12.50
N PHE A 245 -7.69 14.84 12.88
CA PHE A 245 -6.76 13.83 12.37
C PHE A 245 -7.24 12.40 12.61
N ARG A 246 -7.86 12.13 13.77
CA ARG A 246 -8.51 10.86 14.11
C ARG A 246 -9.58 10.52 13.07
N ARG A 247 -10.48 11.45 12.75
CA ARG A 247 -11.55 11.25 11.75
C ARG A 247 -10.99 10.91 10.37
N LEU A 248 -9.90 11.56 9.95
CA LEU A 248 -9.23 11.19 8.69
C LEU A 248 -8.64 9.78 8.74
N LEU A 249 -7.81 9.50 9.75
CA LEU A 249 -7.09 8.23 9.90
C LEU A 249 -8.02 7.03 10.06
N THR A 250 -9.25 7.24 10.54
CA THR A 250 -10.21 6.16 10.74
C THR A 250 -11.38 6.19 9.75
N HIS A 251 -11.28 6.91 8.63
CA HIS A 251 -12.34 6.94 7.62
C HIS A 251 -13.71 7.43 8.13
N ARG A 252 -13.71 8.38 9.07
CA ARG A 252 -14.89 8.99 9.72
C ARG A 252 -14.97 10.51 9.46
N SER A 253 -14.39 10.95 8.36
CA SER A 253 -14.31 12.38 8.00
C SER A 253 -15.56 12.90 7.31
N GLN A 254 -16.40 12.01 6.78
CA GLN A 254 -17.55 12.35 5.95
C GLN A 254 -17.20 13.12 4.65
N LEU A 255 -15.95 13.11 4.20
CA LEU A 255 -15.55 13.77 2.93
C LEU A 255 -16.15 13.12 1.67
N ASP A 256 -16.89 12.02 1.81
CA ASP A 256 -17.41 11.19 0.72
C ASP A 256 -18.93 10.96 0.78
N VAL A 257 -19.69 11.71 1.59
CA VAL A 257 -21.12 11.39 1.84
C VAL A 257 -21.91 11.24 0.52
N PRO A 258 -22.50 10.06 0.24
CA PRO A 258 -23.38 9.86 -0.90
C PRO A 258 -24.57 10.83 -0.86
N GLY A 259 -24.81 11.55 -1.97
CA GLY A 259 -25.88 12.56 -2.07
C GLY A 259 -25.43 14.01 -1.97
N THR A 260 -24.15 14.28 -1.68
CA THR A 260 -23.52 15.61 -1.79
C THR A 260 -23.09 15.98 -3.22
N GLY A 261 -23.23 15.04 -4.17
CA GLY A 261 -22.72 15.18 -5.53
C GLY A 261 -21.23 14.86 -5.70
N LEU A 262 -20.55 14.40 -4.63
CA LEU A 262 -19.09 14.18 -4.62
C LEU A 262 -18.65 12.77 -4.27
N GLY A 263 -19.54 11.93 -3.77
CA GLY A 263 -19.26 10.53 -3.38
C GLY A 263 -20.40 9.56 -3.70
N GLY A 264 -21.25 9.92 -4.66
CA GLY A 264 -22.40 9.12 -5.09
C GLY A 264 -22.37 8.79 -6.57
N LEU A 265 -21.20 8.54 -7.14
CA LEU A 265 -21.13 7.94 -8.47
C LEU A 265 -20.94 6.43 -8.27
N PRO A 266 -21.96 5.60 -8.56
CA PRO A 266 -21.79 4.16 -8.54
C PRO A 266 -20.61 3.79 -9.41
N ASP A 267 -19.90 2.75 -9.01
CA ASP A 267 -18.90 2.05 -9.79
C ASP A 267 -19.50 1.57 -11.13
N GLY A 268 -19.58 2.49 -12.10
CA GLY A 268 -19.93 2.18 -13.48
C GLY A 268 -21.35 2.50 -13.96
N SER A 269 -21.98 3.63 -13.62
CA SER A 269 -23.17 4.09 -14.39
C SER A 269 -23.08 5.52 -14.96
N SER A 270 -22.79 5.58 -16.27
CA SER A 270 -23.52 6.34 -17.30
C SER A 270 -23.81 7.85 -17.14
N ASN A 271 -22.81 8.68 -16.81
CA ASN A 271 -22.91 10.13 -17.08
C ASN A 271 -21.76 10.61 -17.99
N PRO A 272 -21.99 10.88 -19.30
CA PRO A 272 -20.92 11.09 -20.28
C PRO A 272 -20.22 12.46 -20.21
N GLY A 273 -20.45 13.25 -19.16
CA GLY A 273 -19.84 14.58 -18.98
C GLY A 273 -19.09 14.81 -17.67
N VAL A 274 -19.11 13.84 -16.75
CA VAL A 274 -18.34 13.86 -15.50
C VAL A 274 -17.55 12.55 -15.50
N GLN A 275 -16.23 12.62 -15.69
CA GLN A 275 -15.41 11.43 -15.53
C GLN A 275 -15.63 10.91 -14.10
N PRO A 276 -16.10 9.67 -13.91
CA PRO A 276 -16.43 9.19 -12.59
C PRO A 276 -15.19 9.32 -11.71
N PHE A 277 -15.35 10.03 -10.58
CA PHE A 277 -14.39 10.03 -9.48
C PHE A 277 -14.31 8.61 -8.94
N SER A 278 -13.55 7.75 -9.62
CA SER A 278 -13.18 6.47 -9.07
C SER A 278 -12.13 6.79 -8.01
N CYS A 279 -12.50 6.62 -6.75
CA CYS A 279 -11.62 6.74 -5.59
C CYS A 279 -10.29 5.95 -5.81
N CYS A 280 -10.30 4.92 -6.66
CA CYS A 280 -9.15 4.06 -6.99
C CYS A 280 -8.39 4.47 -8.26
N THR A 281 -8.76 5.55 -8.95
CA THR A 281 -8.00 6.07 -10.10
C THR A 281 -7.06 7.21 -9.69
N GLN A 282 -5.99 7.40 -10.46
CA GLN A 282 -5.07 8.54 -10.29
C GLN A 282 -5.84 9.87 -10.30
N ASN A 283 -6.86 10.00 -11.17
CA ASN A 283 -7.66 11.21 -11.32
C ASN A 283 -8.45 11.60 -10.06
N GLY A 284 -8.89 10.62 -9.25
CA GLY A 284 -9.64 10.87 -8.02
C GLY A 284 -8.81 11.37 -6.85
N ASN A 285 -7.48 11.33 -6.96
CA ASN A 285 -6.55 11.69 -5.88
C ASN A 285 -5.68 12.90 -6.20
N THR A 286 -5.88 13.54 -7.36
CA THR A 286 -5.13 14.73 -7.83
C THR A 286 -5.31 15.94 -6.93
N HIS A 287 -4.44 16.93 -7.06
CA HIS A 287 -4.60 18.20 -6.36
C HIS A 287 -5.95 18.87 -6.59
N ALA A 288 -6.40 18.92 -7.84
CA ALA A 288 -7.69 19.50 -8.18
C ALA A 288 -8.85 18.75 -7.50
N ALA A 289 -8.81 17.41 -7.49
CA ALA A 289 -9.84 16.58 -6.87
C ALA A 289 -9.89 16.78 -5.35
N ILE A 290 -8.75 16.71 -4.66
CA ILE A 290 -8.71 16.83 -3.19
C ILE A 290 -9.08 18.25 -2.75
N LYS A 291 -8.61 19.28 -3.46
CA LYS A 291 -9.01 20.67 -3.21
C LYS A 291 -10.53 20.83 -3.32
N GLN A 292 -11.12 20.29 -4.40
CA GLN A 292 -12.56 20.33 -4.60
C GLN A 292 -13.31 19.62 -3.48
N ILE A 293 -12.88 18.43 -3.05
CA ILE A 293 -13.50 17.69 -1.94
C ILE A 293 -13.50 18.53 -0.65
N VAL A 294 -12.38 19.17 -0.31
CA VAL A 294 -12.29 20.04 0.87
C VAL A 294 -13.16 21.29 0.72
N GLU A 295 -13.20 21.93 -0.45
CA GLU A 295 -14.00 23.14 -0.69
C GLU A 295 -15.51 22.90 -0.61
N ASN A 296 -15.95 21.68 -0.90
CA ASN A 296 -17.35 21.32 -0.81
C ASN A 296 -17.79 20.97 0.62
N GLY A 297 -16.86 20.55 1.48
CA GLY A 297 -17.13 20.17 2.85
C GLY A 297 -17.93 18.88 3.00
N THR A 298 -18.53 18.69 4.17
CA THR A 298 -19.15 17.42 4.56
C THR A 298 -20.55 17.63 5.12
N ALA A 299 -21.28 16.54 5.34
CA ALA A 299 -22.43 16.58 6.25
C ALA A 299 -21.98 16.98 7.66
N ALA A 300 -22.92 17.45 8.49
CA ALA A 300 -22.64 17.77 9.89
C ALA A 300 -22.07 16.54 10.61
N ILE A 301 -21.02 16.76 11.40
CA ILE A 301 -20.34 15.70 12.16
C ILE A 301 -20.65 15.91 13.64
N ASP A 302 -21.81 15.41 14.07
CA ASP A 302 -22.42 15.69 15.37
C ASP A 302 -22.14 14.65 16.46
N ASN A 303 -21.52 13.52 16.12
CA ASN A 303 -21.25 12.43 17.06
C ASN A 303 -19.83 12.50 17.62
N THR A 304 -19.55 11.66 18.63
CA THR A 304 -18.16 11.46 19.05
C THR A 304 -17.38 10.81 17.91
N PRO A 305 -16.06 11.04 17.75
CA PRO A 305 -15.28 10.44 16.67
C PRO A 305 -15.33 8.91 16.58
N ALA A 306 -15.74 8.20 17.65
CA ALA A 306 -15.92 6.75 17.64
C ALA A 306 -17.28 6.33 17.04
N ASP A 307 -18.28 7.19 17.15
CA ASP A 307 -19.68 6.93 16.76
C ASP A 307 -20.01 7.52 15.38
N ASP A 308 -19.12 8.33 14.80
CA ASP A 308 -19.31 8.90 13.48
C ASP A 308 -19.50 7.79 12.43
N PRO A 309 -20.47 7.94 11.51
CA PRO A 309 -20.64 7.01 10.41
C PRO A 309 -19.31 6.91 9.65
N HIS A 310 -18.99 5.69 9.27
CA HIS A 310 -17.78 5.41 8.51
C HIS A 310 -18.07 5.45 7.01
N ASP A 311 -17.12 5.99 6.25
CA ASP A 311 -17.04 5.82 4.81
C ASP A 311 -15.60 5.67 4.32
N TYR A 312 -15.31 4.56 3.62
CA TYR A 312 -13.96 4.28 3.13
C TYR A 312 -13.60 5.24 2.00
N THR A 313 -12.97 6.34 2.36
CA THR A 313 -12.57 7.34 1.38
C THR A 313 -11.06 7.48 1.24
N ASN A 314 -10.59 7.39 0.00
CA ASN A 314 -9.19 7.65 -0.35
C ASN A 314 -8.83 9.12 -0.16
N ALA A 315 -9.81 10.02 -0.24
CA ALA A 315 -9.59 11.46 -0.04
C ALA A 315 -8.94 11.75 1.32
N ASN A 316 -9.26 10.98 2.36
CA ASN A 316 -8.68 11.17 3.70
C ASN A 316 -7.16 11.04 3.70
N TYR A 317 -6.66 9.97 3.09
CA TYR A 317 -5.23 9.67 3.07
C TYR A 317 -4.50 10.49 2.01
N SER A 318 -5.16 10.81 0.91
CA SER A 318 -4.62 11.74 -0.08
C SER A 318 -4.50 13.16 0.48
N LEU A 319 -5.42 13.60 1.35
CA LEU A 319 -5.34 14.90 2.03
C LEU A 319 -4.12 14.99 2.98
N MET A 320 -3.71 13.87 3.58
CA MET A 320 -2.58 13.86 4.51
C MET A 320 -1.24 14.30 3.87
N ARG A 321 -1.09 14.23 2.53
CA ARG A 321 0.13 14.76 1.87
C ARG A 321 0.28 16.27 2.07
N TYR A 322 -0.83 17.00 2.08
CA TYR A 322 -0.86 18.44 2.34
C TYR A 322 -0.59 18.74 3.80
N LEU A 323 -1.29 18.02 4.69
CA LEU A 323 -1.18 18.22 6.13
C LEU A 323 0.25 17.94 6.62
N ILE A 324 0.89 16.87 6.14
CA ILE A 324 2.30 16.58 6.42
C ILE A 324 3.19 17.69 5.87
N THR A 325 2.94 18.17 4.65
CA THR A 325 3.73 19.25 4.05
C THR A 325 3.68 20.52 4.90
N HIS A 326 2.49 20.99 5.29
CA HIS A 326 2.30 22.20 6.09
C HIS A 326 2.75 22.07 7.55
N MET A 327 2.85 20.84 8.07
CA MET A 327 3.48 20.58 9.37
C MET A 327 5.01 20.62 9.33
N THR A 328 5.63 20.45 8.16
CA THR A 328 7.06 20.10 8.06
C THR A 328 7.85 21.03 7.16
N THR A 329 7.19 21.96 6.47
CA THR A 329 7.79 22.80 5.43
C THR A 329 7.25 24.21 5.56
N GLU A 330 8.13 25.21 5.48
CA GLU A 330 7.72 26.61 5.48
C GLU A 330 7.00 26.95 4.18
N GLN A 331 5.94 27.78 4.26
CA GLN A 331 5.14 28.16 3.09
C GLN A 331 5.99 28.75 1.96
N GLY A 332 7.02 29.55 2.29
CA GLY A 332 7.91 30.13 1.28
C GLY A 332 8.66 29.09 0.44
N GLU A 333 9.05 27.96 1.03
CA GLU A 333 9.71 26.86 0.30
C GLU A 333 8.72 26.19 -0.67
N ILE A 334 7.45 26.06 -0.27
CA ILE A 334 6.39 25.51 -1.13
C ILE A 334 6.12 26.47 -2.30
N ASP A 335 6.02 27.78 -2.02
CA ASP A 335 5.76 28.82 -3.01
C ASP A 335 6.89 28.86 -4.06
N ASP A 336 8.15 28.86 -3.63
CA ASP A 336 9.32 28.89 -4.52
C ASP A 336 9.33 27.69 -5.49
N LEU A 337 8.97 26.49 -5.01
CA LEU A 337 8.86 25.30 -5.86
C LEU A 337 7.68 25.39 -6.83
N ALA A 338 6.55 25.93 -6.36
CA ALA A 338 5.32 26.07 -7.14
C ALA A 338 5.42 27.14 -8.25
N GLU A 339 6.42 28.04 -8.21
CA GLU A 339 6.74 28.93 -9.33
C GLU A 339 7.24 28.17 -10.56
N ILE A 340 7.83 26.97 -10.36
CA ILE A 340 8.51 26.20 -11.41
C ILE A 340 7.70 24.94 -11.77
N TRP A 341 7.13 24.27 -10.77
CA TRP A 341 6.52 22.95 -10.91
C TRP A 341 5.01 22.99 -10.62
N PRO A 342 4.22 22.06 -11.20
CA PRO A 342 2.81 21.94 -10.85
C PRO A 342 2.64 21.75 -9.34
N ILE A 343 1.77 22.56 -8.72
CA ILE A 343 1.60 22.57 -7.27
C ILE A 343 1.25 21.19 -6.68
N GLY A 344 0.48 20.37 -7.42
CA GLY A 344 0.16 19.00 -7.03
C GLY A 344 1.39 18.10 -6.90
N ASP A 345 2.31 18.20 -7.86
CA ASP A 345 3.59 17.48 -7.85
C ASP A 345 4.50 17.99 -6.73
N VAL A 346 4.48 19.29 -6.42
CA VAL A 346 5.23 19.88 -5.28
C VAL A 346 4.79 19.25 -3.97
N TYR A 347 3.48 19.21 -3.70
CA TYR A 347 2.96 18.55 -2.49
C TYR A 347 3.29 17.05 -2.47
N GLY A 348 3.16 16.38 -3.61
CA GLY A 348 3.53 14.97 -3.75
C GLY A 348 5.01 14.72 -3.45
N ALA A 349 5.92 15.57 -3.95
CA ALA A 349 7.36 15.45 -3.79
C ALA A 349 7.79 15.71 -2.34
N ILE A 350 7.24 16.74 -1.68
CA ILE A 350 7.55 17.03 -0.28
C ILE A 350 7.08 15.88 0.62
N TYR A 351 5.86 15.39 0.41
CA TYR A 351 5.35 14.21 1.11
C TYR A 351 6.23 12.96 0.85
N ALA A 352 6.57 12.68 -0.41
CA ALA A 352 7.37 11.51 -0.77
C ALA A 352 8.78 11.58 -0.17
N GLN A 353 9.38 12.77 -0.14
CA GLN A 353 10.65 13.00 0.55
C GLN A 353 10.52 12.74 2.06
N TYR A 354 9.44 13.21 2.68
CA TYR A 354 9.20 13.02 4.10
C TYR A 354 9.01 11.54 4.46
N VAL A 355 8.25 10.79 3.67
CA VAL A 355 8.10 9.33 3.80
C VAL A 355 9.44 8.63 3.60
N GLN A 356 10.23 9.03 2.60
CA GLN A 356 11.53 8.45 2.36
C GLN A 356 12.45 8.64 3.56
N GLU A 357 12.50 9.85 4.14
CA GLU A 357 13.39 10.16 5.26
C GLU A 357 12.95 9.51 6.58
N ASN A 358 11.66 9.49 6.88
CA ASN A 358 11.16 9.16 8.23
C ASN A 358 10.50 7.78 8.33
N VAL A 359 10.21 7.14 7.20
CA VAL A 359 9.59 5.81 7.17
C VAL A 359 10.47 4.80 6.45
N PHE A 360 10.82 5.07 5.19
CA PHE A 360 11.54 4.10 4.36
C PHE A 360 13.02 3.99 4.70
N SER A 361 13.77 5.08 4.76
CA SER A 361 15.20 5.06 5.10
C SER A 361 15.46 4.43 6.48
N PRO A 362 14.68 4.72 7.54
CA PRO A 362 14.81 4.04 8.83
C PRO A 362 14.52 2.53 8.78
N ALA A 363 13.68 2.09 7.84
CA ALA A 363 13.41 0.67 7.57
C ALA A 363 14.39 0.03 6.56
N GLY A 364 15.40 0.78 6.09
CA GLY A 364 16.34 0.32 5.08
C GLY A 364 15.73 0.13 3.68
N ILE A 365 14.67 0.87 3.37
CA ILE A 365 13.99 0.90 2.07
C ILE A 365 14.44 2.17 1.32
N LEU A 366 14.79 2.01 0.05
CA LEU A 366 15.13 3.12 -0.84
C LEU A 366 14.17 3.15 -2.02
N LYS A 367 13.46 4.26 -2.19
CA LYS A 367 12.58 4.54 -3.33
C LYS A 367 12.86 5.93 -3.88
N LEU A 368 12.69 6.08 -5.19
CA LEU A 368 12.83 7.36 -5.87
C LEU A 368 11.55 8.19 -5.89
N GLY A 369 10.42 7.62 -5.42
CA GLY A 369 9.11 8.27 -5.43
C GLY A 369 7.96 7.27 -5.61
N PRO A 370 6.72 7.75 -5.70
CA PRO A 370 5.52 6.95 -5.96
C PRO A 370 5.36 6.63 -7.45
N MET A 371 6.41 6.02 -8.03
CA MET A 371 6.50 5.67 -9.45
C MET A 371 7.38 4.41 -9.60
N PRO A 372 7.31 3.70 -10.74
CA PRO A 372 8.19 2.56 -10.98
C PRO A 372 9.66 2.96 -10.88
N PHE A 373 10.39 2.34 -9.96
CA PHE A 373 11.84 2.44 -9.82
C PHE A 373 12.55 1.54 -10.84
N GLU A 374 11.99 0.38 -11.15
CA GLU A 374 12.48 -0.50 -12.21
C GLU A 374 12.27 0.08 -13.62
N THR A 375 13.21 -0.22 -14.52
CA THR A 375 13.17 0.27 -15.91
C THR A 375 11.99 -0.30 -16.69
N ALA A 376 11.63 0.37 -17.80
CA ALA A 376 10.48 -0.01 -18.62
C ALA A 376 10.49 -1.47 -19.10
N ASN A 377 11.67 -2.04 -19.35
CA ASN A 377 11.83 -3.39 -19.89
C ASN A 377 11.98 -4.46 -18.81
N THR A 378 12.13 -4.07 -17.53
CA THR A 378 12.37 -5.01 -16.43
C THR A 378 11.27 -5.01 -15.38
N ARG A 379 10.53 -3.90 -15.23
CA ARG A 379 9.50 -3.76 -14.20
C ARG A 379 8.39 -4.81 -14.31
N THR A 380 7.82 -5.15 -13.16
CA THR A 380 6.60 -5.95 -13.09
C THR A 380 5.45 -5.25 -13.80
N LEU A 381 4.68 -6.02 -14.57
CA LEU A 381 3.44 -5.57 -15.17
C LEU A 381 2.25 -6.20 -14.46
N LEU A 382 1.10 -5.54 -14.58
CA LEU A 382 -0.17 -5.92 -13.99
C LEU A 382 -1.09 -6.54 -15.04
N TYR A 383 -1.80 -7.60 -14.66
CA TYR A 383 -2.56 -8.44 -15.56
C TYR A 383 -3.99 -8.70 -15.08
N ASP A 384 -4.84 -9.15 -16.00
CA ASP A 384 -6.10 -9.82 -15.67
C ASP A 384 -5.86 -11.32 -15.68
N PHE A 385 -6.05 -12.01 -14.55
CA PHE A 385 -5.85 -13.45 -14.45
C PHE A 385 -6.73 -14.24 -15.44
N ASN A 386 -7.92 -13.74 -15.76
CA ASN A 386 -8.83 -14.38 -16.72
C ASN A 386 -8.41 -14.17 -18.17
N ASN A 387 -7.38 -13.35 -18.42
CA ASN A 387 -6.81 -13.12 -19.74
C ASN A 387 -5.27 -13.17 -19.69
N PRO A 388 -4.67 -14.37 -19.48
CA PRO A 388 -3.23 -14.52 -19.29
C PRO A 388 -2.38 -14.16 -20.52
N ASN A 389 -2.99 -14.09 -21.71
CA ASN A 389 -2.34 -13.65 -22.95
C ASN A 389 -2.57 -12.15 -23.25
N GLY A 390 -3.24 -11.43 -22.35
CA GLY A 390 -3.42 -9.99 -22.45
C GLY A 390 -2.10 -9.25 -22.23
N ALA A 391 -1.93 -8.11 -22.91
CA ALA A 391 -0.80 -7.24 -22.66
C ALA A 391 -0.87 -6.66 -21.24
N GLY A 392 0.26 -6.69 -20.54
CA GLY A 392 0.37 -6.14 -19.19
C GLY A 392 0.25 -4.62 -19.15
N THR A 393 -0.09 -4.10 -17.98
CA THR A 393 -0.21 -2.65 -17.73
C THR A 393 0.65 -2.21 -16.55
N VAL A 394 0.96 -0.92 -16.46
CA VAL A 394 1.61 -0.32 -15.29
C VAL A 394 0.96 1.03 -14.99
N PRO A 395 0.47 1.27 -13.77
CA PRO A 395 -0.14 2.53 -13.39
C PRO A 395 0.93 3.57 -13.08
N GLY A 396 1.61 4.08 -14.13
CA GLY A 396 2.69 5.06 -14.19
C GLY A 396 3.11 5.84 -12.92
N ASP A 397 3.24 7.16 -13.06
CA ASP A 397 3.63 8.06 -11.97
C ASP A 397 2.39 8.45 -11.15
N TRP A 398 2.49 8.46 -9.82
CA TRP A 398 1.43 8.86 -8.89
C TRP A 398 1.79 10.11 -8.07
N LEU A 399 2.79 10.90 -8.43
CA LEU A 399 3.25 12.01 -7.58
C LEU A 399 2.11 12.95 -7.13
N ASP A 400 1.30 13.48 -8.04
CA ASP A 400 0.10 14.29 -7.71
C ASP A 400 -1.03 13.48 -7.02
N GLY A 401 -1.01 12.15 -7.12
CA GLY A 401 -2.05 11.26 -6.59
C GLY A 401 -1.68 10.48 -5.32
N VAL A 402 -0.47 10.68 -4.79
CA VAL A 402 0.09 9.84 -3.73
C VAL A 402 -0.59 10.08 -2.37
N GLY A 403 -0.57 9.07 -1.51
CA GLY A 403 -1.00 9.12 -0.11
C GLY A 403 -1.92 7.94 0.20
N ALA A 404 -3.09 7.91 -0.43
CA ALA A 404 -4.02 6.78 -0.31
C ALA A 404 -3.59 5.54 -1.09
N ASN A 405 -2.84 5.77 -2.19
CA ASN A 405 -2.28 4.79 -3.12
C ASN A 405 -0.94 5.35 -3.67
N GLY A 406 -0.33 4.65 -4.63
CA GLY A 406 0.74 5.18 -5.48
C GLY A 406 2.15 4.68 -5.16
N TRP A 407 2.39 4.11 -3.98
CA TRP A 407 3.70 3.54 -3.67
C TRP A 407 3.95 2.23 -4.43
N TYR A 408 5.21 2.04 -4.85
CA TYR A 408 5.72 0.82 -5.47
C TYR A 408 6.72 0.15 -4.52
N LEU A 409 6.38 -1.05 -4.04
CA LEU A 409 7.24 -1.81 -3.12
C LEU A 409 7.30 -3.28 -3.55
N SER A 410 8.39 -3.95 -3.20
CA SER A 410 8.50 -5.40 -3.26
C SER A 410 7.93 -6.06 -2.00
N ALA A 411 7.71 -7.38 -2.02
CA ALA A 411 7.29 -8.10 -0.82
C ALA A 411 8.32 -7.96 0.33
N ILE A 412 9.61 -7.93 -0.03
CA ILE A 412 10.69 -7.68 0.93
C ILE A 412 10.66 -6.25 1.48
N ASP A 413 10.36 -5.23 0.67
CA ASP A 413 10.25 -3.85 1.15
C ASP A 413 9.03 -3.66 2.07
N LEU A 414 7.90 -4.30 1.76
CA LEU A 414 6.75 -4.31 2.67
C LEU A 414 7.09 -5.01 3.99
N ALA A 415 7.76 -6.17 3.95
CA ALA A 415 8.20 -6.86 5.17
C ALA A 415 9.17 -6.00 6.00
N ARG A 416 10.10 -5.30 5.35
CA ARG A 416 10.96 -4.29 6.01
C ARG A 416 10.11 -3.25 6.74
N PHE A 417 9.15 -2.66 6.04
CA PHE A 417 8.30 -1.60 6.60
C PHE A 417 7.53 -2.11 7.84
N VAL A 418 6.81 -3.23 7.70
CA VAL A 418 5.96 -3.76 8.77
C VAL A 418 6.78 -4.23 9.97
N VAL A 419 7.94 -4.89 9.75
CA VAL A 419 8.83 -5.30 10.84
C VAL A 419 9.39 -4.10 11.60
N HIS A 420 9.88 -3.07 10.91
CA HIS A 420 10.46 -1.90 11.57
C HIS A 420 9.38 -1.08 12.27
N LEU A 421 8.19 -0.98 11.68
CA LEU A 421 7.04 -0.36 12.32
C LEU A 421 6.70 -1.10 13.61
N ARG A 422 6.57 -2.43 13.59
CA ARG A 422 6.13 -3.22 14.76
C ARG A 422 7.19 -3.35 15.87
N HIS A 423 8.43 -3.65 15.51
CA HIS A 423 9.45 -4.14 16.46
C HIS A 423 10.47 -3.09 16.89
N THR A 424 10.45 -1.89 16.32
CA THR A 424 11.49 -0.90 16.57
C THR A 424 10.90 0.49 16.78
N ASN A 425 11.68 1.38 17.38
CA ASN A 425 11.28 2.78 17.58
C ASN A 425 11.87 3.73 16.53
N VAL A 426 12.23 3.21 15.35
CA VAL A 426 12.91 4.02 14.33
C VAL A 426 11.94 4.79 13.44
N ILE A 427 10.70 4.30 13.27
CA ILE A 427 9.60 4.97 12.54
C ILE A 427 8.67 5.69 13.52
N LEU A 428 8.08 4.97 14.46
CA LEU A 428 7.24 5.53 15.54
C LEU A 428 7.83 5.12 16.90
N ASP A 429 7.76 6.01 17.89
CA ASP A 429 8.02 5.60 19.28
C ASP A 429 6.93 4.65 19.79
N ALA A 430 7.19 3.97 20.92
CA ALA A 430 6.26 2.97 21.44
C ALA A 430 4.86 3.52 21.71
N PRO A 431 4.68 4.69 22.37
CA PRO A 431 3.34 5.25 22.59
C PRO A 431 2.59 5.57 21.30
N MET A 432 3.27 6.11 20.28
CA MET A 432 2.60 6.44 19.02
C MET A 432 2.25 5.19 18.21
N ARG A 433 3.07 4.14 18.30
CA ARG A 433 2.78 2.83 17.71
C ARG A 433 1.62 2.12 18.41
N GLU A 434 1.57 2.16 19.74
CA GLU A 434 0.44 1.64 20.52
C GLU A 434 -0.85 2.36 20.12
N LEU A 435 -0.82 3.70 20.05
CA LEU A 435 -1.94 4.50 19.57
C LEU A 435 -2.38 4.11 18.14
N MET A 436 -1.42 3.91 17.23
CA MET A 436 -1.71 3.48 15.85
C MET A 436 -2.43 2.13 15.82
N ASN A 437 -1.97 1.17 16.62
CA ASN A 437 -2.49 -0.20 16.61
C ASN A 437 -3.82 -0.31 17.37
N ASP A 438 -3.95 0.31 18.55
CA ASP A 438 -5.14 0.23 19.40
C ASP A 438 -6.37 0.87 18.73
N LEU A 439 -6.14 1.87 17.88
CA LEU A 439 -7.18 2.61 17.17
C LEU A 439 -7.25 2.28 15.68
N PHE A 440 -6.50 1.27 15.23
CA PHE A 440 -6.44 0.86 13.83
C PHE A 440 -6.16 2.03 12.85
N LEU A 441 -5.31 2.98 13.23
CA LEU A 441 -4.98 4.16 12.40
C LEU A 441 -4.13 3.72 11.20
N GLY A 442 -4.72 3.67 10.01
CA GLY A 442 -4.05 3.12 8.83
C GLY A 442 -4.09 1.59 8.72
N TRP A 443 -4.87 0.92 9.58
CA TRP A 443 -5.21 -0.49 9.48
C TRP A 443 -6.70 -0.65 9.13
N LEU A 444 -7.11 -1.85 8.73
CA LEU A 444 -8.53 -2.14 8.56
C LEU A 444 -9.17 -2.35 9.95
N ASP A 445 -9.79 -1.29 10.48
CA ASP A 445 -10.54 -1.26 11.75
C ASP A 445 -11.71 -2.27 11.77
N PRO A 446 -11.77 -3.19 12.77
CA PRO A 446 -12.83 -4.20 12.89
C PRO A 446 -14.20 -3.61 13.20
N GLY A 447 -14.27 -2.43 13.82
CA GLY A 447 -15.53 -1.71 14.07
C GLY A 447 -16.11 -1.07 12.82
N VAL A 448 -15.42 -1.18 11.69
CA VAL A 448 -15.62 -0.33 10.52
C VAL A 448 -15.71 -1.14 9.22
N PHE A 449 -14.75 -2.02 8.98
CA PHE A 449 -14.62 -2.73 7.71
C PHE A 449 -15.14 -4.14 7.86
N ALA A 450 -16.16 -4.53 7.10
CA ALA A 450 -16.55 -5.93 7.00
C ALA A 450 -15.41 -6.82 6.45
N ALA A 451 -14.46 -6.21 5.74
CA ALA A 451 -13.26 -6.87 5.21
C ALA A 451 -12.02 -6.68 6.11
N HIS A 452 -12.18 -6.29 7.38
CA HIS A 452 -11.08 -6.35 8.36
C HIS A 452 -10.54 -7.78 8.45
N VAL A 453 -9.34 -7.90 9.01
CA VAL A 453 -8.67 -9.19 9.11
C VAL A 453 -8.96 -9.79 10.49
N ASP A 454 -10.07 -10.49 10.65
CA ASP A 454 -10.37 -11.31 11.82
C ASP A 454 -9.89 -12.75 11.60
N GLY A 455 -9.43 -13.43 12.64
CA GLY A 455 -9.02 -14.84 12.55
C GLY A 455 -9.14 -15.64 13.82
N ALA A 456 -8.56 -16.84 13.80
CA ALA A 456 -8.65 -17.81 14.89
C ALA A 456 -8.14 -17.24 16.24
N PHE A 457 -7.28 -16.22 16.19
CA PHE A 457 -6.69 -15.58 17.36
C PHE A 457 -7.15 -14.13 17.57
N GLY A 458 -8.30 -13.75 16.99
CA GLY A 458 -8.91 -12.41 17.11
C GLY A 458 -8.63 -11.50 15.92
N ASP A 459 -8.80 -10.20 16.12
CA ASP A 459 -8.54 -9.19 15.10
C ASP A 459 -7.03 -8.99 14.89
N TYR A 460 -6.61 -8.97 13.64
CA TYR A 460 -5.23 -8.71 13.24
C TYR A 460 -5.10 -7.31 12.66
N GLN A 461 -3.98 -6.63 12.96
CA GLN A 461 -3.63 -5.41 12.25
C GLN A 461 -3.18 -5.78 10.83
N GLY A 462 -4.05 -5.57 9.86
CA GLY A 462 -3.76 -5.82 8.45
C GLY A 462 -4.34 -4.74 7.54
N HIS A 463 -3.77 -4.64 6.35
CA HIS A 463 -4.33 -3.80 5.29
C HIS A 463 -4.12 -4.45 3.93
N GLY A 464 -5.20 -4.48 3.16
CA GLY A 464 -5.22 -4.93 1.77
C GLY A 464 -4.89 -3.83 0.77
N GLY A 465 -4.53 -4.21 -0.44
CA GLY A 465 -4.46 -3.29 -1.57
C GLY A 465 -5.00 -3.95 -2.82
N ASP A 466 -6.02 -3.36 -3.42
CA ASP A 466 -6.63 -3.85 -4.66
C ASP A 466 -6.61 -2.80 -5.77
N PHE A 467 -6.27 -3.27 -6.96
CA PHE A 467 -6.27 -2.54 -8.23
C PHE A 467 -6.37 -3.58 -9.38
N ILE A 468 -5.57 -3.46 -10.44
CA ILE A 468 -5.25 -4.56 -11.38
C ILE A 468 -4.19 -5.51 -10.78
N MET A 469 -4.04 -5.46 -9.46
CA MET A 469 -3.18 -6.28 -8.62
C MET A 469 -3.88 -6.44 -7.29
N THR A 470 -3.49 -7.42 -6.50
CA THR A 470 -3.97 -7.54 -5.12
C THR A 470 -2.82 -7.88 -4.20
N GLY A 471 -2.88 -7.42 -2.96
CA GLY A 471 -1.89 -7.75 -1.95
C GLY A 471 -2.39 -7.51 -0.54
N CYS A 472 -1.66 -8.04 0.42
CA CYS A 472 -1.96 -7.85 1.84
C CYS A 472 -0.69 -7.88 2.68
N MET A 473 -0.72 -7.13 3.79
CA MET A 473 0.22 -7.25 4.88
C MET A 473 -0.53 -7.38 6.20
N ILE A 474 -0.07 -8.28 7.08
CA ILE A 474 -0.73 -8.58 8.36
C ILE A 474 0.31 -8.76 9.47
N ASN A 475 0.04 -8.16 10.63
CA ASN A 475 0.68 -8.47 11.91
C ASN A 475 -0.12 -9.56 12.63
N PHE A 476 0.42 -10.77 12.66
CA PHE A 476 -0.16 -11.90 13.39
C PHE A 476 0.34 -11.95 14.85
N PRO A 477 -0.33 -12.70 15.74
CA PRO A 477 0.20 -13.03 17.07
C PRO A 477 1.60 -13.67 17.03
N ILE A 478 2.17 -13.93 18.22
CA ILE A 478 3.49 -14.58 18.39
C ILE A 478 4.63 -13.97 17.55
N ASN A 479 4.54 -12.66 17.29
CA ASN A 479 5.50 -11.87 16.52
C ASN A 479 5.74 -12.38 15.11
N VAL A 480 4.69 -12.85 14.42
CA VAL A 480 4.74 -13.20 13.00
C VAL A 480 4.14 -12.06 12.18
N GLU A 481 4.77 -11.73 11.05
CA GLU A 481 4.18 -10.86 10.03
C GLU A 481 4.18 -11.58 8.69
N GLY A 482 3.14 -11.38 7.91
CA GLY A 482 3.01 -11.93 6.56
C GLY A 482 2.76 -10.83 5.55
N VAL A 483 3.37 -10.96 4.37
CA VAL A 483 3.15 -10.11 3.21
C VAL A 483 2.95 -10.99 1.98
N VAL A 484 1.96 -10.65 1.16
CA VAL A 484 1.76 -11.26 -0.16
C VAL A 484 1.37 -10.20 -1.19
N LEU A 485 1.95 -10.30 -2.38
CA LEU A 485 1.67 -9.47 -3.54
C LEU A 485 1.39 -10.37 -4.75
N VAL A 486 0.35 -10.04 -5.51
CA VAL A 486 -0.06 -10.72 -6.74
C VAL A 486 -0.23 -9.68 -7.83
N ASN A 487 0.48 -9.84 -8.96
CA ASN A 487 0.46 -8.88 -10.07
C ASN A 487 -0.73 -9.08 -11.04
N SER A 488 -1.82 -9.66 -10.56
CA SER A 488 -3.02 -9.88 -11.36
C SER A 488 -4.30 -9.70 -10.54
N ALA A 489 -5.31 -9.09 -11.16
CA ALA A 489 -6.67 -9.08 -10.63
C ALA A 489 -7.47 -10.32 -11.08
N ASN A 490 -8.66 -10.50 -10.51
CA ASN A 490 -9.63 -11.56 -10.85
C ASN A 490 -9.15 -13.00 -10.64
N GLY A 491 -8.10 -13.19 -9.83
CA GLY A 491 -7.81 -14.49 -9.23
C GLY A 491 -8.94 -14.92 -8.30
N GLY A 492 -9.19 -16.22 -8.19
CA GLY A 492 -10.23 -16.82 -7.34
C GLY A 492 -9.87 -16.81 -5.85
N PHE A 493 -9.54 -15.63 -5.31
CA PHE A 493 -9.27 -15.45 -3.87
C PHE A 493 -10.57 -15.35 -3.07
N PRO A 494 -10.66 -15.94 -1.85
CA PRO A 494 -11.86 -15.87 -1.04
C PRO A 494 -12.13 -14.44 -0.53
N THR A 495 -13.03 -13.72 -1.20
CA THR A 495 -13.43 -12.31 -0.93
C THR A 495 -12.29 -11.29 -1.12
N HIS A 496 -11.13 -11.49 -0.50
CA HIS A 496 -9.96 -10.61 -0.53
C HIS A 496 -8.68 -11.41 -0.20
N ILE A 497 -7.51 -11.07 -0.77
CA ILE A 497 -6.27 -11.86 -0.59
C ILE A 497 -5.78 -11.91 0.87
N CYS A 498 -6.14 -10.92 1.69
CA CYS A 498 -5.90 -10.97 3.14
C CYS A 498 -6.50 -12.23 3.79
N ASN A 499 -7.66 -12.72 3.33
CA ASN A 499 -8.24 -13.95 3.85
C ASN A 499 -7.39 -15.17 3.53
N SER A 500 -6.76 -15.22 2.36
CA SER A 500 -5.81 -16.27 2.00
C SER A 500 -4.61 -16.26 2.95
N LEU A 501 -4.01 -15.09 3.18
CA LEU A 501 -2.85 -14.95 4.06
C LEU A 501 -3.19 -15.27 5.54
N LYS A 502 -4.33 -14.77 6.03
CA LYS A 502 -4.83 -15.05 7.38
C LYS A 502 -5.19 -16.53 7.57
N THR A 503 -5.90 -17.13 6.62
CA THR A 503 -6.24 -18.56 6.70
C THR A 503 -4.98 -19.42 6.70
N ALA A 504 -3.99 -19.09 5.87
CA ALA A 504 -2.73 -19.83 5.84
C ALA A 504 -2.01 -19.83 7.20
N TYR A 505 -2.04 -18.69 7.92
CA TYR A 505 -1.49 -18.58 9.26
C TYR A 505 -2.33 -19.34 10.30
N ASP A 506 -3.65 -19.15 10.31
CA ASP A 506 -4.55 -19.77 11.29
C ASP A 506 -4.54 -21.31 11.20
N THR A 507 -4.27 -21.87 10.02
CA THR A 507 -4.18 -23.32 9.80
C THR A 507 -2.76 -23.87 9.92
N ALA A 508 -1.81 -23.08 10.44
CA ALA A 508 -0.40 -23.47 10.61
C ALA A 508 -0.07 -23.91 12.05
N PHE A 509 -1.04 -24.47 12.77
CA PHE A 509 -0.91 -24.90 14.15
C PHE A 509 -1.18 -26.41 14.23
N ASN A 510 -0.22 -27.16 14.81
CA ASN A 510 -0.23 -28.64 14.89
C ASN A 510 -0.40 -29.16 16.32
#